data_AF-A0A965U5Z2-F1
#
_entry.id   AF-A0A965U5Z2-F1
#
_cell.length_a   1.000
_cell.length_b   1.000
_cell.length_c   1.000
_cell.angle_alpha   90.00
_cell.angle_beta   90.00
_cell.angle_gamma   90.00
#
_symmetry.space_group_name_H-M   'P 1'
#
loop_
_entity.id
_entity.type
_entity.pdbx_description
1 polymer ?
#
loop_
_entity_poly.entity_id
_entity_poly.type
_entity_poly.pdbx_seq_one_letter_code
_entity_poly.pdbx_strand_id
1 'polypeptide(L)'
;MRLLAQTASLRSSRNPKSSRMLPTPYSGELGLDVDQEREAVRSGAVFPLCYNGWFNFVVSVDGKVSLCCSIDRMVKADFYKSSLVEIWNSKEFQAMRAGGARGVFHQVFPECRNCFSDGRNRGIARNLGILPVYG
;
A
#
# COMPACT_ATOMS: atom_id res chain seq x y z
N MET A 1 -55.98 18.00 22.08
CA MET A 1 -55.46 17.86 23.45
C MET A 1 -54.82 16.47 23.57
N ARG A 2 -53.47 16.40 23.63
CA ARG A 2 -52.58 15.28 24.06
C ARG A 2 -52.71 13.89 23.41
N LEU A 3 -51.69 13.05 23.23
CA LEU A 3 -50.21 13.06 23.18
C LEU A 3 -49.84 11.65 22.63
N LEU A 4 -48.77 11.55 21.83
CA LEU A 4 -47.78 10.45 21.71
C LEU A 4 -48.21 8.97 21.49
N ALA A 5 -47.62 8.34 20.46
CA ALA A 5 -46.47 7.44 20.65
C ALA A 5 -45.85 7.04 19.31
N GLN A 6 -44.57 7.38 19.15
CA GLN A 6 -43.68 6.89 18.10
C GLN A 6 -43.33 5.42 18.38
N THR A 7 -43.36 4.56 17.37
CA THR A 7 -42.65 3.28 17.40
C THR A 7 -41.71 3.21 16.21
N ALA A 8 -40.42 3.40 16.51
CA ALA A 8 -39.33 3.19 15.59
C ALA A 8 -39.14 1.68 15.36
N SER A 9 -39.31 1.23 14.12
CA SER A 9 -38.95 -0.14 13.73
C SER A 9 -37.52 -0.16 13.22
N LEU A 10 -36.59 -0.43 14.15
CA LEU A 10 -35.20 -0.75 13.86
C LEU A 10 -35.12 -2.13 13.21
N ARG A 11 -35.17 -2.20 11.87
CA ARG A 11 -34.72 -3.39 11.14
C ARG A 11 -33.25 -3.24 10.73
N SER A 12 -32.42 -3.72 11.64
CA SER A 12 -31.14 -4.42 11.42
C SER A 12 -30.50 -4.22 10.04
N SER A 13 -29.60 -3.25 9.98
CA SER A 13 -28.56 -3.14 8.97
C SER A 13 -27.70 -4.41 9.00
N ARG A 14 -27.82 -5.25 7.96
CA ARG A 14 -26.86 -6.32 7.70
C ARG A 14 -25.53 -5.64 7.38
N ASN A 15 -24.61 -5.71 8.33
CA ASN A 15 -23.23 -5.30 8.19
C ASN A 15 -22.50 -6.32 7.29
N PRO A 16 -22.06 -5.96 6.06
CA PRO A 16 -21.25 -6.84 5.22
C PRO A 16 -19.83 -6.84 5.78
N LYS A 17 -19.62 -7.50 6.93
CA LYS A 17 -18.28 -7.75 7.42
C LYS A 17 -17.58 -8.72 6.46
N SER A 18 -16.57 -8.19 5.80
CA SER A 18 -15.35 -8.89 5.45
C SER A 18 -15.54 -10.05 4.48
N SER A 19 -15.75 -9.73 3.20
CA SER A 19 -15.11 -10.57 2.19
C SER A 19 -13.62 -10.48 2.48
N ARG A 20 -13.01 -11.61 2.88
CA ARG A 20 -11.57 -11.76 2.76
C ARG A 20 -11.25 -11.48 1.30
N MET A 21 -10.78 -10.28 0.98
CA MET A 21 -10.14 -10.01 -0.30
C MET A 21 -9.01 -11.03 -0.38
N LEU A 22 -9.19 -12.03 -1.25
CA LEU A 22 -8.10 -12.91 -1.64
C LEU A 22 -6.99 -11.99 -2.18
N PRO A 23 -5.71 -12.28 -1.88
CA PRO A 23 -4.62 -11.52 -2.46
C PRO A 23 -4.80 -11.52 -3.98
N THR A 24 -4.93 -10.33 -4.57
CA THR A 24 -4.98 -10.18 -6.01
C THR A 24 -3.68 -10.74 -6.59
N PRO A 25 -3.73 -11.51 -7.68
CA PRO A 25 -2.56 -12.15 -8.24
C PRO A 25 -1.52 -11.08 -8.60
N TYR A 26 -0.28 -11.36 -8.23
CA TYR A 26 0.81 -10.43 -8.47
C TYR A 26 1.21 -10.48 -9.95
N SER A 27 1.71 -9.37 -10.52
CA SER A 27 2.03 -9.30 -11.96
C SER A 27 3.01 -10.37 -12.42
N GLY A 28 3.97 -10.72 -11.55
CA GLY A 28 4.94 -11.79 -11.82
C GLY A 28 4.32 -13.17 -11.99
N GLU A 29 3.14 -13.42 -11.43
CA GLU A 29 2.47 -14.74 -11.48
C GLU A 29 1.65 -14.94 -12.76
N LEU A 30 1.35 -13.86 -13.49
CA LEU A 30 0.38 -13.87 -14.59
C LEU A 30 1.00 -14.07 -15.98
N GLY A 31 2.33 -14.14 -16.07
CA GLY A 31 3.01 -14.30 -17.36
C GLY A 31 2.77 -13.15 -18.35
N LEU A 32 2.41 -11.97 -17.84
CA LEU A 32 2.11 -10.80 -18.65
C LEU A 32 3.40 -10.14 -19.16
N ASP A 33 3.39 -9.68 -20.40
CA ASP A 33 4.42 -8.75 -20.87
C ASP A 33 4.31 -7.37 -20.19
N VAL A 34 5.30 -6.49 -20.39
CA VAL A 34 5.38 -5.18 -19.73
C VAL A 34 4.17 -4.28 -20.05
N ASP A 35 3.63 -4.34 -21.26
CA ASP A 35 2.50 -3.51 -21.67
C ASP A 35 1.18 -4.08 -21.17
N GLN A 36 1.03 -5.41 -21.19
CA GLN A 36 -0.08 -6.13 -20.56
C GLN A 36 -0.13 -5.90 -19.05
N GLU A 37 1.01 -5.93 -18.37
CA GLU A 37 1.12 -5.62 -16.94
C GLU A 37 0.71 -4.17 -16.68
N ARG A 38 1.19 -3.22 -17.50
CA ARG A 38 0.80 -1.81 -17.37
C ARG A 38 -0.69 -1.61 -17.54
N GLU A 39 -1.31 -2.26 -18.52
CA GLU A 39 -2.74 -2.20 -18.73
C GLU A 39 -3.51 -2.89 -17.60
N ALA A 40 -3.00 -4.01 -17.09
CA ALA A 40 -3.54 -4.69 -15.92
C ALA A 40 -3.45 -3.81 -14.66
N VAL A 41 -2.37 -3.05 -14.48
CA VAL A 41 -2.23 -2.08 -13.38
C VAL A 41 -3.17 -0.89 -13.56
N ARG A 42 -3.26 -0.34 -14.77
CA ARG A 42 -4.15 0.79 -15.09
C ARG A 42 -5.63 0.43 -14.91
N SER A 43 -6.01 -0.77 -15.36
CA SER A 43 -7.37 -1.32 -15.19
C SER A 43 -7.65 -1.78 -13.76
N GLY A 44 -6.62 -1.88 -12.90
CA GLY A 44 -6.74 -2.38 -11.54
C GLY A 44 -6.91 -3.89 -11.43
N ALA A 45 -6.65 -4.63 -12.52
CA ALA A 45 -6.61 -6.09 -12.52
C ALA A 45 -5.41 -6.64 -11.73
N VAL A 46 -4.31 -5.88 -11.66
CA VAL A 46 -3.09 -6.20 -10.91
C VAL A 46 -2.62 -4.94 -10.20
N PHE A 47 -1.92 -5.08 -9.07
CA PHE A 47 -1.40 -3.92 -8.36
C PHE A 47 0.11 -4.02 -8.14
N PRO A 48 0.85 -2.93 -8.34
CA PRO A 48 2.31 -2.96 -8.26
C PRO A 48 2.77 -3.15 -6.81
N LEU A 49 3.75 -4.03 -6.59
CA LEU A 49 4.45 -4.10 -5.32
C LEU A 49 5.28 -2.83 -5.16
N CYS A 50 5.40 -2.39 -3.92
CA CYS A 50 6.28 -1.31 -3.56
C CYS A 50 7.41 -1.83 -2.68
N TYR A 51 8.62 -1.86 -3.25
CA TYR A 51 9.83 -2.20 -2.53
C TYR A 51 10.63 -0.97 -2.11
N ASN A 52 10.23 0.22 -2.55
CA ASN A 52 10.96 1.45 -2.27
C ASN A 52 11.29 1.62 -0.78
N GLY A 53 10.34 1.29 0.10
CA GLY A 53 10.52 1.38 1.54
C GLY A 53 11.57 0.43 2.13
N TRP A 54 12.06 -0.57 1.39
CA TRP A 54 13.15 -1.46 1.79
C TRP A 54 14.54 -0.91 1.50
N PHE A 55 14.65 0.12 0.65
CA PHE A 55 15.94 0.68 0.22
C PHE A 55 16.13 2.13 0.62
N ASN A 56 15.04 2.83 0.92
CA ASN A 56 15.09 4.20 1.35
C ASN A 56 13.92 4.55 2.26
N PHE A 57 14.11 5.64 2.99
CA PHE A 57 13.07 6.42 3.63
C PHE A 57 13.35 7.89 3.30
N VAL A 58 12.33 8.72 3.47
CA VAL A 58 12.40 10.15 3.22
C VAL A 58 12.36 10.84 4.57
N VAL A 59 13.28 11.79 4.77
CA VAL A 59 13.30 12.67 5.94
C VAL A 59 12.92 14.07 5.46
N SER A 60 11.78 14.56 5.91
CA SER A 60 11.31 15.92 5.65
C SER A 60 12.12 16.95 6.45
N VAL A 61 12.07 18.22 6.04
CA VAL A 61 12.81 19.32 6.70
C VAL A 61 12.44 19.50 8.18
N ASP A 62 11.23 19.11 8.56
CA ASP A 62 10.72 19.12 9.94
C ASP A 62 11.04 17.83 10.71
N GLY A 63 11.93 16.98 10.18
CA GLY A 63 12.41 15.75 10.80
C GLY A 63 11.43 14.58 10.67
N LYS A 64 10.28 14.73 10.03
CA LYS A 64 9.33 13.63 9.82
C LYS A 64 9.90 12.59 8.87
N VAL A 65 9.68 11.32 9.18
CA VAL A 65 10.20 10.20 8.40
C VAL A 65 9.06 9.37 7.80
N SER A 66 9.12 9.13 6.49
CA SER A 66 8.15 8.34 5.71
C SER A 66 8.85 7.36 4.76
N LEU A 67 8.10 6.43 4.16
CA LEU A 67 8.60 5.51 3.13
C LEU A 67 8.38 5.99 1.68
N CYS A 68 7.75 7.15 1.51
CA CYS A 68 7.40 7.70 0.20
C CYS A 68 7.45 9.23 0.25
N CYS A 69 8.11 9.85 -0.73
CA CYS A 69 8.20 11.31 -0.83
C CYS A 69 6.89 11.96 -1.32
N SER A 70 5.99 11.18 -1.91
CA SER A 70 4.76 11.70 -2.52
C SER A 70 3.51 11.54 -1.66
N ILE A 71 3.60 10.88 -0.49
CA ILE A 71 2.44 10.53 0.33
C ILE A 71 2.73 10.85 1.80
N ASP A 72 2.28 12.03 2.24
CA ASP A 72 2.46 12.50 3.62
C ASP A 72 1.79 11.57 4.65
N ARG A 73 0.71 10.88 4.27
CA ARG A 73 0.03 9.91 5.15
C ARG A 73 0.88 8.69 5.52
N MET A 74 2.03 8.50 4.86
CA MET A 74 2.99 7.44 5.19
C MET A 74 4.06 7.88 6.21
N VAL A 75 3.96 9.09 6.77
CA VAL A 75 4.78 9.53 7.89
C VAL A 75 4.45 8.68 9.13
N LYS A 76 5.46 8.06 9.72
CA LYS A 76 5.32 7.21 10.93
C LYS A 76 6.33 7.48 12.03
N ALA A 77 7.30 8.35 11.79
CA ALA A 77 8.35 8.62 12.77
C ALA A 77 8.87 10.05 12.66
N ASP A 78 9.71 10.41 13.63
CA ASP A 78 10.33 11.72 13.79
C ASP A 78 11.80 11.52 14.18
N PHE A 79 12.72 11.94 13.30
CA PHE A 79 14.15 11.77 13.48
C PHE A 79 14.70 12.55 14.69
N TYR A 80 14.01 13.60 15.13
CA TYR A 80 14.42 14.32 16.34
C TYR A 80 14.09 13.55 17.63
N LYS A 81 13.29 12.48 17.55
CA LYS A 81 12.87 11.67 18.71
C LYS A 81 13.52 10.29 18.77
N SER A 82 14.01 9.78 17.65
CA SER A 82 14.57 8.44 17.55
C SER A 82 15.64 8.39 16.46
N SER A 83 16.64 7.54 16.64
CA SER A 83 17.67 7.33 15.64
C SER A 83 17.10 6.68 14.37
N LEU A 84 17.77 6.88 13.23
CA LEU A 84 17.35 6.25 11.98
C LEU A 84 17.35 4.72 12.07
N VAL A 85 18.25 4.13 12.86
CA VAL A 85 18.30 2.67 13.08
C VAL A 85 17.07 2.18 13.85
N GLU A 86 16.66 2.89 14.90
CA GLU A 86 15.44 2.56 15.65
C GLU A 86 14.19 2.74 14.79
N ILE A 87 14.11 3.84 14.04
CA ILE A 87 12.99 4.10 13.12
C ILE A 87 12.91 2.99 12.07
N TRP A 88 14.04 2.65 11.44
CA TRP A 88 14.10 1.61 10.42
C TRP A 88 13.64 0.26 10.94
N ASN A 89 14.03 -0.09 12.17
CA ASN A 89 13.69 -1.37 12.80
C ASN A 89 12.38 -1.34 13.60
N SER A 90 11.66 -0.20 13.63
CA SER A 90 10.37 -0.08 14.29
C SER A 90 9.32 -1.01 13.69
N LYS A 91 8.36 -1.43 14.52
CA LYS A 91 7.25 -2.30 14.07
C LYS A 91 6.43 -1.62 12.97
N GLU A 92 6.26 -0.32 13.06
CA GLU A 92 5.53 0.51 12.09
C GLU A 92 6.22 0.49 10.72
N PHE A 93 7.53 0.72 10.66
CA PHE A 93 8.27 0.69 9.40
C PHE A 93 8.35 -0.72 8.82
N GLN A 94 8.56 -1.74 9.66
CA GLN A 94 8.51 -3.14 9.23
C GLN A 94 7.14 -3.50 8.63
N ALA A 95 6.04 -3.11 9.28
CA ALA A 95 4.68 -3.36 8.81
C ALA A 95 4.40 -2.65 7.49
N MET A 96 4.84 -1.40 7.33
CA MET A 96 4.68 -0.69 6.07
C MET A 96 5.49 -1.34 4.94
N ARG A 97 6.76 -1.69 5.18
CA ARG A 97 7.60 -2.40 4.19
C ARG A 97 6.98 -3.72 3.75
N ALA A 98 6.46 -4.50 4.70
CA ALA A 98 5.75 -5.73 4.41
C ALA A 98 4.43 -5.47 3.64
N GLY A 99 3.71 -4.41 3.99
CA GLY A 99 2.50 -3.99 3.28
C GLY A 99 2.77 -3.63 1.82
N GLY A 100 3.82 -2.86 1.56
CA GLY A 100 4.25 -2.51 0.20
C GLY A 100 4.61 -3.75 -0.64
N ALA A 101 5.35 -4.69 -0.04
CA ALA A 101 5.73 -5.95 -0.68
C ALA A 101 4.57 -6.95 -0.86
N ARG A 102 3.40 -6.70 -0.24
CA ARG A 102 2.16 -7.48 -0.41
C ARG A 102 1.11 -6.73 -1.21
N GLY A 103 1.46 -5.56 -1.74
CA GLY A 103 0.58 -4.74 -2.56
C GLY A 103 -0.40 -3.91 -1.73
N VAL A 104 -0.44 -4.01 -0.41
CA VAL A 104 -1.48 -3.37 0.44
C VAL A 104 -1.61 -1.85 0.22
N PHE A 105 -0.56 -1.18 -0.25
CA PHE A 105 -0.57 0.26 -0.46
C PHE A 105 -1.64 0.76 -1.44
N HIS A 106 -2.00 0.05 -2.51
CA HIS A 106 -3.06 0.53 -3.43
C HIS A 106 -4.47 0.52 -2.80
N GLN A 107 -4.66 -0.31 -1.78
CA GLN A 107 -5.92 -0.45 -1.04
C GLN A 107 -6.08 0.68 -0.03
N VAL A 108 -4.96 1.10 0.58
CA VAL A 108 -4.93 2.08 1.67
C VAL A 108 -4.66 3.50 1.15
N PHE A 109 -3.84 3.63 0.11
CA PHE A 109 -3.39 4.90 -0.45
C PHE A 109 -3.79 4.98 -1.94
N PRO A 110 -4.84 5.74 -2.28
CA PRO A 110 -5.26 5.95 -3.67
C PRO A 110 -4.13 6.44 -4.58
N GLU A 111 -3.17 7.20 -4.04
CA GLU A 111 -2.00 7.72 -4.75
C GLU A 111 -1.09 6.59 -5.27
N CYS A 112 -1.12 5.42 -4.66
CA CYS A 112 -0.33 4.28 -5.09
C CYS A 112 -0.87 3.60 -6.35
N ARG A 113 -2.14 3.82 -6.73
CA ARG A 113 -2.76 3.18 -7.90
C ARG A 113 -2.12 3.62 -9.22
N ASN A 114 -1.66 4.87 -9.28
CA ASN A 114 -1.03 5.47 -10.45
C ASN A 114 0.43 5.86 -10.19
N CYS A 115 1.12 5.15 -9.29
CA CYS A 115 2.46 5.53 -8.87
C CYS A 115 3.48 5.39 -10.01
N PHE A 116 4.09 6.49 -10.41
CA PHE A 116 5.10 6.53 -11.48
C PHE A 116 6.42 5.80 -11.11
N SER A 117 6.65 5.57 -9.81
CA SER A 117 7.83 4.81 -9.32
C SER A 117 7.75 3.30 -9.56
N ASP A 118 6.67 2.82 -10.17
CA ASP A 118 6.48 1.44 -10.60
C ASP A 118 7.67 0.90 -11.42
N GLY A 119 8.23 1.69 -12.34
CA GLY A 119 9.43 1.31 -13.09
C GLY A 119 10.65 1.02 -12.21
N ARG A 120 10.86 1.81 -11.15
CA ARG A 120 11.95 1.60 -10.18
C ARG A 120 11.68 0.36 -9.32
N ASN A 121 10.44 0.16 -8.88
CA ASN A 121 10.04 -1.03 -8.12
C ASN A 121 10.24 -2.32 -8.93
N ARG A 122 9.94 -2.32 -10.24
CA ARG A 122 10.25 -3.45 -11.13
C ARG A 122 11.74 -3.77 -11.18
N GLY A 123 12.59 -2.75 -11.34
CA GLY A 123 14.05 -2.95 -11.36
C GLY A 123 14.56 -3.58 -10.06
N ILE A 124 14.08 -3.09 -8.92
CA ILE A 124 14.38 -3.66 -7.60
C ILE A 124 13.91 -5.11 -7.50
N ALA A 125 12.65 -5.38 -7.85
CA ALA A 125 12.07 -6.71 -7.75
C ALA A 125 12.78 -7.73 -8.65
N ARG A 126 13.21 -7.31 -9.85
CA ARG A 126 14.07 -8.11 -10.73
C ARG A 126 15.42 -8.43 -10.09
N ASN A 127 16.08 -7.42 -9.52
CA ASN A 127 17.38 -7.62 -8.85
C ASN A 127 17.29 -8.52 -7.61
N LEU A 128 16.12 -8.57 -6.97
CA LEU A 128 15.86 -9.45 -5.83
C LEU A 128 15.38 -10.86 -6.26
N GLY A 129 15.21 -11.12 -7.56
CA GLY A 129 14.65 -12.38 -8.05
C GLY A 129 13.19 -12.62 -7.67
N ILE A 130 12.44 -11.55 -7.37
CA ILE A 130 11.03 -11.61 -6.97
C ILE A 130 10.10 -11.49 -8.18
N LEU A 131 10.51 -10.75 -9.20
CA LEU A 131 9.87 -10.83 -10.51
C LEU A 131 10.55 -11.90 -11.36
N PRO A 132 9.80 -12.69 -12.15
CA PRO A 132 10.40 -13.49 -13.18
C PRO A 132 11.23 -12.58 -14.10
N VAL A 133 12.46 -12.99 -14.35
CA VAL A 133 13.31 -12.35 -15.35
C VAL A 133 12.76 -12.79 -16.71
N TYR A 134 11.75 -12.10 -17.21
CA TYR A 134 11.36 -12.26 -18.61
C TYR A 134 12.45 -11.57 -19.45
N GLY A 135 13.28 -12.41 -20.09
CA GLY A 135 14.20 -12.05 -21.16
C GLY A 135 13.52 -12.19 -22.52
#